data_AF-L7F9K3-F1
#
_entry.id   AF-L7F9K3-F1
#
_cell.length_a   1.000
_cell.length_b   1.000
_cell.length_c   1.000
_cell.angle_alpha   90.00
_cell.angle_beta   90.00
_cell.angle_gamma   90.00
#
_symmetry.space_group_name_H-M   'P 1'
#
loop_
_entity.id
_entity.type
_entity.pdbx_description
1 polymer ?
#
loop_
_entity_poly.entity_id
_entity_poly.type
_entity_poly.pdbx_seq_one_letter_code
_entity_poly.pdbx_strand_id
1 'polypeptide(L)'
;MTIEDDMAVLVRYATGATLTYHLTAYAPWEGYRIAFNGSEGRLELLVEESTWTRRHLRVTSSDPVLHGAEAEDTAGRTELTLRRFWEESRAIGVATGEGGHGGGDARMLDDLFGTRVKDPLHRAADAADGARSLVTGLAANRSFERGLPVLTQDLLDL
;
A
#
# COMPACT_ATOMS: atom_id res chain seq x y z
N MET A 1 -18.76 3.20 -12.91
CA MET A 1 -17.36 3.19 -12.45
C MET A 1 -16.67 2.07 -13.20
N THR A 2 -15.68 2.41 -14.00
CA THR A 2 -14.72 1.47 -14.60
C THR A 2 -13.43 1.55 -13.80
N ILE A 3 -12.64 0.48 -13.80
CA ILE A 3 -11.30 0.44 -13.21
C ILE A 3 -10.34 -0.14 -14.24
N GLU A 4 -9.10 0.33 -14.24
CA GLU A 4 -8.02 -0.19 -15.06
C GLU A 4 -7.49 -1.51 -14.47
N ASP A 5 -7.39 -2.54 -15.31
CA ASP A 5 -6.81 -3.84 -14.93
C ASP A 5 -5.29 -3.77 -14.67
N ASP A 6 -4.59 -2.86 -15.36
CA ASP A 6 -3.20 -2.49 -15.12
C ASP A 6 -3.03 -0.98 -15.25
N MET A 7 -2.36 -0.34 -14.29
CA MET A 7 -2.15 1.12 -14.28
C MET A 7 -0.77 1.48 -13.76
N ALA A 8 -0.11 2.43 -14.44
CA ALA A 8 1.16 3.02 -14.01
C ALA A 8 1.01 4.54 -13.82
N VAL A 9 1.46 5.06 -12.68
CA VAL A 9 1.38 6.48 -12.32
C VAL A 9 2.74 6.98 -11.84
N LEU A 10 3.18 8.12 -12.37
CA LEU A 10 4.33 8.87 -11.88
C LEU A 10 3.84 10.15 -11.18
N VAL A 11 4.08 10.26 -9.88
CA VAL A 11 3.77 11.43 -9.06
C VAL A 11 5.06 12.17 -8.71
N ARG A 12 5.03 13.50 -8.79
CA ARG A 12 6.10 14.38 -8.32
C ARG A 12 5.55 15.27 -7.21
N TYR A 13 6.17 15.21 -6.04
CA TYR A 13 5.83 16.06 -4.90
C TYR A 13 6.52 17.43 -5.03
N ALA A 14 5.94 18.46 -4.39
CA ALA A 14 6.52 19.80 -4.34
C ALA A 14 7.93 19.82 -3.70
N THR A 15 8.23 18.86 -2.82
CA THR A 15 9.55 18.63 -2.20
C THR A 15 10.62 18.12 -3.17
N GLY A 16 10.26 17.78 -4.41
CA GLY A 16 11.15 17.17 -5.39
C GLY A 16 11.21 15.64 -5.34
N ALA A 17 10.65 15.01 -4.31
CA ALA A 17 10.49 13.56 -4.26
C ALA A 17 9.56 13.05 -5.39
N THR A 18 9.77 11.81 -5.82
CA THR A 18 8.92 11.13 -6.81
C THR A 18 8.41 9.80 -6.29
N LEU A 19 7.20 9.43 -6.71
CA LEU A 19 6.58 8.14 -6.49
C LEU A 19 6.22 7.53 -7.84
N THR A 20 6.68 6.31 -8.07
CA THR A 20 6.18 5.44 -9.13
C THR A 20 5.23 4.43 -8.51
N TYR A 21 3.96 4.49 -8.88
CA TYR A 21 2.94 3.53 -8.47
C TYR A 21 2.57 2.64 -9.67
N HIS A 22 2.43 1.34 -9.42
CA HIS A 22 1.94 0.38 -10.40
C HIS A 22 0.97 -0.58 -9.72
N LEU A 23 -0.15 -0.86 -10.36
CA LEU A 23 -1.17 -1.81 -9.91
C LEU A 23 -1.49 -2.75 -11.06
N THR A 24 -1.65 -4.03 -10.74
CA THR A 24 -2.10 -5.09 -11.65
C THR A 24 -3.20 -5.88 -10.95
N ALA A 25 -4.46 -5.65 -11.31
CA ALA A 25 -5.63 -6.28 -10.68
C ALA A 25 -5.78 -7.78 -11.02
N TYR A 26 -4.97 -8.30 -11.94
CA TYR A 26 -4.92 -9.70 -12.38
C TYR A 26 -3.61 -10.41 -11.99
N ALA A 27 -2.92 -9.93 -10.95
CA ALA A 27 -1.69 -10.57 -10.47
C ALA A 27 -1.93 -12.06 -10.10
N PRO A 28 -1.00 -12.97 -10.43
CA PRO A 28 -1.17 -14.40 -10.15
C PRO A 28 -0.93 -14.78 -8.67
N TRP A 29 -0.55 -13.80 -7.85
CA TRP A 29 -0.26 -13.84 -6.41
C TRP A 29 -0.78 -12.52 -5.79
N GLU A 30 -1.08 -12.52 -4.48
CA GLU A 30 -1.60 -11.33 -3.79
C GLU A 30 -0.55 -10.69 -2.90
N GLY A 31 -0.47 -9.36 -2.92
CA GLY A 31 0.42 -8.58 -2.08
C GLY A 31 0.99 -7.36 -2.79
N TYR A 32 2.04 -6.76 -2.22
CA TYR A 32 2.60 -5.50 -2.69
C TYR A 32 4.10 -5.38 -2.41
N ARG A 33 4.73 -4.44 -3.11
CA ARG A 33 6.13 -4.07 -2.93
C ARG A 33 6.26 -2.57 -2.74
N ILE A 34 6.97 -2.15 -1.71
CA ILE A 34 7.26 -0.74 -1.44
C ILE A 34 8.77 -0.58 -1.32
N ALA A 35 9.31 0.47 -1.95
CA ALA A 35 10.72 0.82 -1.81
C ALA A 35 10.90 2.32 -1.62
N PHE A 36 11.59 2.70 -0.55
CA PHE A 36 12.00 4.08 -0.29
C PHE A 36 13.48 4.21 -0.61
N ASN A 37 13.84 5.18 -1.46
CA ASN A 37 15.23 5.51 -1.76
C ASN A 37 15.54 6.88 -1.13
N GLY A 38 16.69 7.01 -0.47
CA GLY A 38 17.11 8.23 0.20
C GLY A 38 18.62 8.42 0.18
N SER A 39 19.11 9.44 0.90
CA SER A 39 20.53 9.83 0.92
C SER A 39 21.47 8.81 1.59
N GLU A 40 20.94 7.82 2.31
CA GLU A 40 21.73 6.78 2.99
C GLU A 40 21.57 5.39 2.35
N GLY A 41 20.72 5.23 1.33
CA GLY A 41 20.45 3.95 0.70
C GLY A 41 18.97 3.73 0.40
N ARG A 42 18.51 2.49 0.61
CA ARG A 42 17.17 2.02 0.23
C ARG A 42 16.57 1.12 1.32
N LEU A 43 15.29 1.32 1.61
CA LEU A 43 14.46 0.42 2.41
C LEU A 43 13.47 -0.29 1.49
N GLU A 44 13.38 -1.61 1.57
CA GLU A 44 12.51 -2.45 0.73
C GLU A 44 11.57 -3.28 1.60
N LEU A 45 10.28 -3.25 1.28
CA LEU A 45 9.26 -4.12 1.84
C LEU A 45 8.63 -4.95 0.72
N LEU A 46 8.68 -6.27 0.86
CA LEU A 46 7.80 -7.20 0.16
C LEU A 46 6.76 -7.69 1.17
N VAL A 47 5.48 -7.55 0.83
CA VAL A 47 4.39 -8.29 1.47
C VAL A 47 3.78 -9.17 0.39
N GLU A 48 3.84 -10.47 0.61
CA GLU A 48 3.16 -11.50 -0.16
C GLU A 48 2.10 -12.07 0.80
N GLU A 49 0.82 -11.91 0.47
CA GLU A 49 -0.30 -12.38 1.29
C GLU A 49 -0.70 -13.79 0.87
N SER A 50 -0.77 -14.03 -0.45
CA SER A 50 -0.90 -15.37 -1.02
C SER A 50 0.11 -15.60 -2.14
N THR A 51 0.72 -16.79 -2.16
CA THR A 51 1.73 -17.17 -3.16
C THR A 51 1.12 -17.46 -4.54
N TRP A 52 -0.16 -17.82 -4.61
CA TRP A 52 -0.88 -18.05 -5.87
C TRP A 52 -2.41 -17.96 -5.74
N THR A 53 -3.07 -17.51 -6.80
CA THR A 53 -4.54 -17.40 -6.85
C THR A 53 -5.22 -18.67 -7.38
N ARG A 54 -6.17 -19.23 -6.60
CA ARG A 54 -6.97 -20.40 -7.02
C ARG A 54 -7.96 -20.04 -8.14
N ARG A 55 -7.99 -20.85 -9.21
CA ARG A 55 -8.88 -20.68 -10.39
C ARG A 55 -10.38 -20.68 -10.12
N HIS A 56 -10.82 -21.05 -8.93
CA HIS A 56 -12.23 -21.18 -8.55
C HIS A 56 -12.40 -20.80 -7.07
N LEU A 57 -12.21 -19.51 -6.78
CA LEU A 57 -12.70 -18.90 -5.55
C LEU A 57 -14.23 -18.81 -5.62
N ARG A 58 -14.91 -19.64 -4.81
CA ARG A 58 -16.36 -19.54 -4.60
C ARG A 58 -16.64 -18.44 -3.59
N VAL A 59 -16.43 -17.18 -4.01
CA VAL A 59 -16.73 -16.01 -3.18
C VAL A 59 -18.23 -16.00 -2.88
N THR A 60 -18.61 -16.30 -1.64
CA THR A 60 -19.93 -15.93 -1.14
C THR A 60 -19.85 -14.49 -0.66
N SER A 61 -20.89 -13.69 -0.87
CA SER A 61 -20.86 -12.23 -0.62
C SER A 61 -20.85 -11.84 0.86
N SER A 62 -20.57 -12.79 1.75
CA SER A 62 -20.51 -12.63 3.21
C SER A 62 -19.20 -13.11 3.82
N ASP A 63 -18.35 -13.83 3.07
CA ASP A 63 -17.04 -14.22 3.55
C ASP A 63 -16.10 -13.00 3.38
N PRO A 64 -15.38 -12.58 4.44
CA PRO A 64 -14.32 -11.59 4.26
C PRO A 64 -13.32 -12.13 3.24
N VAL A 65 -12.76 -11.24 2.41
CA VAL A 65 -11.60 -11.57 1.57
C VAL A 65 -10.56 -12.22 2.50
N LEU A 66 -10.05 -13.39 2.11
CA LEU A 66 -9.57 -14.41 3.05
C LEU A 66 -8.14 -14.11 3.56
N HIS A 67 -7.95 -12.94 4.17
CA HIS A 67 -6.67 -12.46 4.69
C HIS A 67 -6.27 -13.22 5.97
N GLY A 68 -5.56 -14.33 5.78
CA GLY A 68 -4.73 -14.97 6.80
C GLY A 68 -5.46 -15.72 7.91
N ALA A 69 -5.81 -16.99 7.67
CA ALA A 69 -5.91 -18.01 8.72
C ALA A 69 -5.90 -19.45 8.17
N GLU A 70 -6.63 -19.73 7.08
CA GLU A 70 -6.88 -21.12 6.60
C GLU A 70 -6.10 -21.50 5.32
N ALA A 71 -4.87 -20.99 5.19
CA ALA A 71 -4.05 -21.16 3.99
C ALA A 71 -2.64 -21.68 4.29
N GLU A 72 -2.50 -22.77 5.06
CA GLU A 72 -1.20 -23.41 5.33
C GLU A 72 -0.38 -23.68 4.06
N ASP A 73 -1.07 -23.98 2.95
CA ASP A 73 -0.47 -24.37 1.65
C ASP A 73 -0.29 -23.20 0.66
N THR A 74 -0.74 -21.98 1.00
CA THR A 74 -0.58 -20.78 0.15
C THR A 74 -0.14 -19.52 0.89
N ALA A 75 0.22 -19.64 2.18
CA ALA A 75 0.69 -18.53 3.00
C ALA A 75 1.89 -17.84 2.34
N GLY A 76 1.78 -16.52 2.15
CA GLY A 76 2.89 -15.71 1.69
C GLY A 76 3.88 -15.34 2.81
N ARG A 77 4.67 -14.31 2.57
CA ARG A 77 5.76 -13.87 3.44
C ARG A 77 5.91 -12.36 3.47
N THR A 78 6.45 -11.84 4.58
CA THR A 78 6.82 -10.44 4.71
C THR A 78 8.33 -10.31 4.88
N GLU A 79 8.98 -9.56 3.99
CA GLU A 79 10.42 -9.31 3.99
C GLU A 79 10.68 -7.80 4.04
N LEU A 80 11.33 -7.32 5.11
CA LEU A 80 11.82 -5.95 5.22
C LEU A 80 13.35 -5.95 5.15
N THR A 81 13.91 -5.31 4.12
CA THR A 81 15.36 -5.26 3.87
C THR A 81 15.85 -3.82 3.86
N LEU A 82 16.86 -3.52 4.67
CA LEU A 82 17.61 -2.27 4.63
C LEU A 82 18.90 -2.47 3.83
N ARG A 83 19.11 -1.63 2.81
CA ARG A 83 20.33 -1.56 2.01
C ARG A 83 20.96 -0.18 2.18
N ARG A 84 21.91 -0.06 3.11
CA ARG A 84 22.73 1.15 3.24
C ARG A 84 23.76 1.22 2.10
N PHE A 85 24.16 2.42 1.69
CA PHE A 85 25.22 2.57 0.71
C PHE A 85 26.54 2.02 1.26
N TRP A 86 27.26 1.23 0.45
CA TRP A 86 28.57 0.66 0.75
C TRP A 86 28.60 -0.35 1.92
N GLU A 87 27.44 -0.82 2.37
CA GLU A 87 27.28 -1.83 3.42
C GLU A 87 26.59 -3.10 2.89
N GLU A 88 26.70 -4.22 3.61
CA GLU A 88 25.92 -5.41 3.32
C GLU A 88 24.43 -5.19 3.65
N SER A 89 23.53 -5.81 2.88
CA SER A 89 22.08 -5.67 3.11
C SER A 89 21.64 -6.41 4.36
N ARG A 90 20.85 -5.74 5.20
CA ARG A 90 20.34 -6.28 6.47
C ARG A 90 18.84 -6.57 6.39
N ALA A 91 18.45 -7.81 6.66
CA ALA A 91 17.07 -8.16 6.97
C ALA A 91 16.66 -7.56 8.33
N ILE A 92 15.45 -7.00 8.40
CA ILE A 92 14.84 -6.48 9.61
C ILE A 92 13.64 -7.37 9.92
N GLY A 93 13.59 -7.90 11.15
CA GLY A 93 12.44 -8.68 11.61
C GLY A 93 11.19 -7.79 11.68
N VAL A 94 10.13 -8.20 10.98
CA VAL A 94 8.84 -7.50 11.00
C VAL A 94 7.95 -8.16 12.04
N ALA A 95 7.39 -7.37 12.96
CA ALA A 95 6.37 -7.84 13.88
C ALA A 95 5.01 -7.87 13.15
N THR A 96 4.54 -9.06 12.79
CA THR A 96 3.16 -9.28 12.36
C THR A 96 2.21 -9.03 13.53
N GLY A 97 1.16 -8.24 13.31
CA GLY A 97 0.06 -8.12 14.26
C GLY A 97 -0.91 -9.31 14.13
N GLU A 98 -1.68 -9.56 15.19
CA GLU A 98 -2.80 -10.49 15.15
C GLU A 98 -3.98 -9.88 14.37
N GLY A 99 -4.73 -10.71 13.65
CA GLY A 99 -5.91 -10.32 12.86
C GLY A 99 -5.63 -9.97 11.40
N GLY A 100 -6.70 -9.56 10.69
CA GLY A 100 -6.67 -9.25 9.25
C GLY A 100 -5.64 -8.18 8.86
N HIS A 101 -5.15 -8.27 7.62
CA HIS A 101 -4.16 -7.35 7.04
C HIS A 101 -2.94 -7.10 7.96
N GLY A 102 -2.40 -8.15 8.60
CA GLY A 102 -1.25 -8.06 9.52
C GLY A 102 -1.56 -7.29 10.82
N GLY A 103 -2.82 -7.25 11.23
CA GLY A 103 -3.33 -6.45 12.34
C GLY A 103 -3.47 -4.96 11.99
N GLY A 104 -3.61 -4.59 10.72
CA GLY A 104 -3.90 -3.22 10.30
C GLY A 104 -5.29 -2.77 10.75
N ASP A 105 -6.31 -3.60 10.49
CA ASP A 105 -7.72 -3.29 10.73
C ASP A 105 -8.00 -2.97 12.21
N ALA A 106 -7.49 -3.80 13.11
CA ALA A 106 -7.66 -3.60 14.56
C ALA A 106 -7.07 -2.27 15.05
N ARG A 107 -5.92 -1.87 14.50
CA ARG A 107 -5.26 -0.60 14.84
C ARG A 107 -6.02 0.61 14.27
N MET A 108 -6.54 0.49 13.05
CA MET A 108 -7.38 1.52 12.43
C MET A 108 -8.68 1.74 13.22
N LEU A 109 -9.35 0.65 13.62
CA LEU A 109 -10.59 0.73 14.40
C LEU A 109 -10.36 1.30 15.82
N ASP A 110 -9.23 0.99 16.46
CA ASP A 110 -8.86 1.57 17.76
C ASP A 110 -8.52 3.07 17.68
N ASP A 111 -7.90 3.55 16.60
CA ASP A 111 -7.66 4.99 16.40
C ASP A 111 -8.96 5.76 16.07
N LEU A 112 -9.89 5.14 15.33
CA LEU A 112 -11.19 5.74 14.96
C LEU A 112 -12.24 5.73 16.09
N PHE A 113 -12.33 4.64 16.86
CA PHE A 113 -13.41 4.40 17.82
C PHE A 113 -12.94 4.08 19.24
N GLY A 114 -11.65 3.80 19.42
CA GLY A 114 -11.04 3.44 20.70
C GLY A 114 -10.54 4.64 21.49
N THR A 115 -9.57 4.40 22.37
CA THR A 115 -8.97 5.46 23.21
C THR A 115 -7.64 5.89 22.62
N ARG A 116 -7.60 7.11 22.05
CA ARG A 116 -6.42 7.63 21.36
C ARG A 116 -5.15 7.56 22.21
N VAL A 117 -4.21 6.74 21.77
CA VAL A 117 -2.89 6.60 22.39
C VAL A 117 -1.92 7.65 21.86
N LYS A 118 -0.82 7.91 22.60
CA LYS A 118 0.25 8.78 22.11
C LYS A 118 0.93 8.11 20.91
N ASP A 119 0.94 8.79 19.78
CA ASP A 119 1.59 8.31 18.56
C ASP A 119 2.85 9.14 18.22
N PRO A 120 4.03 8.77 18.75
CA PRO A 120 5.28 9.51 18.53
C PRO A 120 5.86 9.36 17.12
N LEU A 121 5.27 8.50 16.29
CA LEU A 121 5.72 8.23 14.91
C LEU A 121 4.78 8.80 13.85
N HIS A 122 3.68 9.46 14.24
CA HIS A 122 2.70 10.07 13.32
C HIS A 122 2.22 9.10 12.22
N ARG A 123 1.81 7.91 12.65
CA ARG A 123 1.26 6.81 11.84
C ARG A 123 -0.26 6.94 11.63
N ALA A 124 -0.97 7.53 12.59
CA ALA A 124 -2.39 7.81 12.47
C ALA A 124 -2.63 8.91 11.42
N ALA A 125 -3.30 8.55 10.32
CA ALA A 125 -3.65 9.47 9.24
C ALA A 125 -4.92 10.26 9.58
N ASP A 126 -4.99 11.51 9.15
CA ASP A 126 -6.18 12.36 9.34
C ASP A 126 -6.99 12.58 8.05
N ALA A 127 -8.02 13.44 8.12
CA ALA A 127 -8.87 13.76 6.98
C ALA A 127 -8.13 14.50 5.85
N ALA A 128 -7.07 15.27 6.16
CA ALA A 128 -6.24 15.93 5.15
C ALA A 128 -5.30 14.93 4.46
N ASP A 129 -4.75 13.96 5.19
CA ASP A 129 -4.00 12.84 4.58
C ASP A 129 -4.90 12.02 3.64
N GLY A 130 -6.13 11.72 4.07
CA GLY A 130 -7.14 11.08 3.23
C GLY A 130 -7.48 11.86 1.97
N ALA A 131 -7.65 13.19 2.08
CA ALA A 131 -7.91 14.05 0.93
C ALA A 131 -6.71 14.13 -0.04
N ARG A 132 -5.47 14.12 0.48
CA ARG A 132 -4.22 14.08 -0.32
C ARG A 132 -4.04 12.76 -1.06
N SER A 133 -4.43 11.64 -0.44
CA SER A 133 -4.51 10.35 -1.12
C SER A 133 -5.55 10.37 -2.24
N LEU A 134 -6.77 10.83 -1.95
CA LEU A 134 -7.87 10.91 -2.90
C LEU A 134 -7.54 11.78 -4.13
N VAL A 135 -7.01 12.98 -3.94
CA VAL A 135 -6.69 13.89 -5.07
C VAL A 135 -5.62 13.33 -6.00
N THR A 136 -4.71 12.48 -5.48
CA THR A 136 -3.73 11.76 -6.29
C THR A 136 -4.40 10.77 -7.24
N GLY A 137 -5.39 10.01 -6.77
CA GLY A 137 -6.21 9.12 -7.60
C GLY A 137 -7.08 9.89 -8.61
N LEU A 138 -7.70 11.00 -8.20
CA LEU A 138 -8.45 11.87 -9.10
C LEU A 138 -7.55 12.45 -10.21
N ALA A 139 -6.33 12.86 -9.89
CA ALA A 139 -5.35 13.34 -10.86
C ALA A 139 -4.88 12.24 -11.82
N ALA A 140 -4.69 11.01 -11.36
CA ALA A 140 -4.36 9.87 -12.21
C ALA A 140 -5.48 9.60 -13.25
N ASN A 141 -6.73 9.48 -12.81
CA ASN A 141 -7.89 9.32 -13.70
C ASN A 141 -7.99 10.48 -14.70
N ARG A 142 -7.83 11.72 -14.20
CA ARG A 142 -7.87 12.95 -15.00
C ARG A 142 -6.74 13.03 -16.03
N SER A 143 -5.60 12.38 -15.76
CA SER A 143 -4.44 12.22 -16.63
C SER A 143 -4.65 11.12 -17.68
N PHE A 144 -5.23 9.99 -17.31
CA PHE A 144 -5.56 8.90 -18.25
C PHE A 144 -6.54 9.36 -19.34
N GLU A 145 -7.58 10.12 -18.98
CA GLU A 145 -8.50 10.72 -19.95
C GLU A 145 -7.85 11.68 -20.94
N ARG A 146 -6.79 12.39 -20.54
CA ARG A 146 -6.18 13.50 -21.30
C ARG A 146 -4.87 13.13 -21.99
N GLY A 147 -4.20 12.07 -21.56
CA GLY A 147 -2.82 11.76 -21.95
C GLY A 147 -1.81 12.82 -21.50
N LEU A 148 -2.11 13.61 -20.46
CA LEU A 148 -1.32 14.75 -20.01
C LEU A 148 -1.22 14.81 -18.48
N PRO A 149 -0.07 15.24 -17.90
CA PRO A 149 0.06 15.47 -16.47
C PRO A 149 -1.00 16.43 -15.93
N VAL A 150 -1.49 16.16 -14.72
CA VAL A 150 -2.49 16.98 -14.02
C VAL A 150 -1.91 17.45 -12.69
N LEU A 151 -2.06 18.74 -12.38
CA LEU A 151 -1.70 19.29 -11.08
C LEU A 151 -2.83 19.02 -10.09
N THR A 152 -2.52 18.51 -8.90
CA THR A 152 -3.54 18.19 -7.87
C THR A 152 -4.29 19.43 -7.40
N GLN A 153 -3.62 20.58 -7.32
CA GLN A 153 -4.22 21.88 -6.99
C GLN A 153 -5.33 22.33 -7.97
N ASP A 154 -5.33 21.82 -9.21
CA ASP A 154 -6.37 22.13 -10.20
C ASP A 154 -7.66 21.32 -9.95
N LEU A 155 -7.63 20.38 -9.00
CA LEU A 155 -8.74 19.47 -8.66
C LEU A 155 -9.27 19.68 -7.24
N LEU A 156 -8.38 19.95 -6.27
CA LEU A 156 -8.75 20.18 -4.88
C LEU A 156 -7.71 21.10 -4.20
N ASP A 157 -8.21 22.09 -3.45
CA ASP A 157 -7.41 23.04 -2.65
C ASP A 157 -7.17 22.45 -1.25
N LEU A 158 -5.90 22.23 -0.85
CA LEU A 158 -5.44 21.41 0.31
C LEU A 158 -4.11 21.88 0.95
#